data_AF-A0A7R9C3H7-F1
#
_entry.id   AF-A0A7R9C3H7-F1
#
_cell.length_a   1.000
_cell.length_b   1.000
_cell.length_c   1.000
_cell.angle_alpha   90.00
_cell.angle_beta   90.00
_cell.angle_gamma   90.00
#
_symmetry.space_group_name_H-M   'P 1'
#
loop_
_entity.id
_entity.type
_entity.pdbx_description
1 polymer ?
#
loop_
_entity_poly.entity_id
_entity_poly.type
_entity_poly.pdbx_seq_one_letter_code
_entity_poly.pdbx_strand_id
1 'polypeptide(L)'
;MFEFDDGSTATLTMIAFSESLCDRYTTFYGTRGQMGGCFSGKTLEHFDFLTREKKSVPAVKSSGIDTALMGHGGTDFYLMDGFIKAVSKNDPTLVLTGVEESLKSHLLVFAAETARRENRVVTIQSDPQFFTIDLPEVQ
;
A
#
# COMPACT_ATOMS: atom_id res chain seq x y z
N MET A 1 0.78 8.68 11.27
CA MET A 1 -0.59 8.98 10.80
C MET A 1 -0.45 9.91 9.61
N PHE A 2 -1.27 9.70 8.59
CA PHE A 2 -1.35 10.50 7.38
C PHE A 2 -2.75 11.11 7.31
N GLU A 3 -2.87 12.31 6.78
CA GLU A 3 -4.12 12.99 6.45
C GLU A 3 -4.06 13.38 4.98
N PHE A 4 -5.15 13.14 4.26
CA PHE A 4 -5.30 13.44 2.83
C PHE A 4 -6.16 14.69 2.63
N ASP A 5 -6.12 15.25 1.42
CA ASP A 5 -6.84 16.48 1.07
C ASP A 5 -8.36 16.41 1.26
N ASP A 6 -8.93 15.21 1.22
CA ASP A 6 -10.36 14.96 1.46
C ASP A 6 -10.70 14.78 2.96
N GLY A 7 -9.71 14.94 3.84
CA GLY A 7 -9.83 14.75 5.29
C GLY A 7 -9.81 13.27 5.73
N SER A 8 -9.65 12.32 4.81
CA SER A 8 -9.43 10.93 5.18
C SER A 8 -8.07 10.75 5.86
N THR A 9 -7.95 9.73 6.70
CA THR A 9 -6.70 9.45 7.43
C THR A 9 -6.27 8.01 7.22
N ALA A 10 -4.97 7.79 7.28
CA ALA A 10 -4.37 6.46 7.26
C ALA A 10 -3.27 6.32 8.32
N THR A 11 -3.07 5.11 8.80
CA THR A 11 -1.93 4.78 9.65
C THR A 11 -1.25 3.53 9.11
N LEU A 12 0.07 3.62 8.96
CA LEU A 12 0.93 2.50 8.64
C LEU A 12 1.81 2.22 9.84
N THR A 13 1.79 0.98 10.32
CA THR A 13 2.67 0.51 11.40
C THR A 13 3.54 -0.61 10.84
N MET A 14 4.85 -0.45 10.93
CA MET A 14 5.82 -1.47 10.52
C MET A 14 6.50 -2.04 11.76
N ILE A 15 6.39 -3.35 11.96
CA ILE A 15 6.93 -4.06 13.12
C ILE A 15 7.82 -5.18 12.59
N ALA A 16 9.12 -5.10 12.89
CA ALA A 16 10.09 -6.12 12.46
C ALA A 16 10.09 -7.37 13.36
N PHE A 17 9.80 -7.19 14.66
CA PHE A 17 9.83 -8.26 15.66
C PHE A 17 8.46 -8.36 16.36
N SER A 18 7.72 -9.43 16.08
CA SER A 18 6.43 -9.74 16.72
C SER A 18 6.34 -11.22 17.06
N GLU A 19 5.58 -11.55 18.11
CA GLU A 19 5.32 -12.93 18.53
C GLU A 19 4.39 -13.65 17.55
N SER A 20 3.33 -12.97 17.11
CA SER A 20 2.37 -13.49 16.12
C SER A 20 2.75 -13.00 14.72
N LEU A 21 2.71 -13.92 13.77
CA LEU A 21 2.90 -13.65 12.34
C LEU A 21 1.54 -13.42 11.69
N CYS A 22 1.22 -12.16 11.45
CA CYS A 22 0.29 -11.81 10.39
C CYS A 22 1.10 -11.18 9.27
N ASP A 23 1.09 -11.77 8.06
CA ASP A 23 1.88 -11.26 6.94
C ASP A 23 1.62 -9.77 6.72
N ARG A 24 0.33 -9.40 6.67
CA ARG A 24 -0.18 -8.04 6.56
C ARG A 24 -1.56 -7.97 7.21
N TYR A 25 -1.77 -6.95 8.02
CA TYR A 25 -3.09 -6.60 8.56
C TYR A 25 -3.50 -5.25 8.00
N THR A 26 -4.65 -5.20 7.34
CA THR A 26 -5.18 -3.94 6.78
C THR A 26 -6.64 -3.82 7.15
N THR A 27 -7.04 -2.62 7.57
CA THR A 27 -8.43 -2.29 7.87
C THR A 27 -8.81 -0.98 7.21
N PHE A 28 -9.99 -0.97 6.62
CA PHE A 28 -10.65 0.19 6.05
C PHE A 28 -11.92 0.47 6.84
N TYR A 29 -12.10 1.74 7.17
CA TYR A 29 -13.28 2.23 7.88
C TYR A 29 -14.06 3.13 6.93
N GLY A 30 -15.30 2.77 6.67
CA GLY A 30 -16.22 3.56 5.87
C GLY A 30 -17.45 3.97 6.67
N THR A 31 -18.30 4.77 6.06
CA THR A 31 -19.55 5.24 6.68
C THR A 31 -20.60 4.14 6.86
N ARG A 32 -20.48 3.03 6.12
CA ARG A 32 -21.45 1.92 6.10
C ARG A 32 -20.91 0.62 6.68
N GLY A 33 -19.63 0.58 7.02
CA GLY A 33 -19.02 -0.65 7.48
C GLY A 33 -17.53 -0.54 7.69
N GLN A 34 -17.00 -1.64 8.20
CA GLN A 34 -15.58 -1.87 8.37
C GLN A 34 -15.20 -3.10 7.56
N MET A 35 -14.09 -3.04 6.83
CA MET A 35 -13.55 -4.19 6.13
C MET A 35 -12.07 -4.35 6.39
N GLY A 36 -11.57 -5.57 6.43
CA GLY A 36 -10.16 -5.82 6.68
C GLY A 36 -9.87 -7.23 7.16
N GLY A 37 -8.67 -7.42 7.68
CA GLY A 37 -8.28 -8.66 8.33
C GLY A 37 -6.82 -9.01 8.17
N CYS A 38 -6.46 -10.16 8.75
CA CYS A 38 -5.15 -10.76 8.58
C CYS A 38 -5.13 -11.64 7.32
N PHE A 39 -4.34 -11.26 6.32
CA PHE A 39 -4.35 -11.95 5.03
C PHE A 39 -3.61 -13.29 5.03
N SER A 40 -2.91 -13.66 6.12
CA SER A 40 -2.35 -15.00 6.30
C SER A 40 -3.45 -16.09 6.29
N GLY A 41 -4.64 -15.76 6.82
CA GLY A 41 -5.83 -16.61 6.79
C GLY A 41 -6.63 -16.55 5.47
N LYS A 42 -6.16 -15.79 4.46
CA LYS A 42 -6.78 -15.64 3.13
C LYS A 42 -8.28 -15.33 3.18
N THR A 43 -8.72 -14.53 4.14
CA THR A 43 -10.13 -14.16 4.29
C THR A 43 -10.22 -12.66 4.54
N LEU A 44 -11.04 -11.99 3.76
CA LEU A 44 -11.44 -10.61 3.96
C LEU A 44 -12.75 -10.60 4.76
N GLU A 45 -12.78 -9.91 5.88
CA GLU A 45 -14.00 -9.71 6.64
C GLU A 45 -14.61 -8.35 6.30
N HIS A 46 -15.92 -8.32 6.10
CA HIS A 46 -16.71 -7.09 5.99
C HIS A 46 -17.83 -7.12 7.04
N PHE A 47 -17.89 -6.09 7.86
CA PHE A 47 -18.94 -5.87 8.84
C PHE A 47 -19.81 -4.70 8.41
N ASP A 48 -21.09 -4.96 8.15
CA ASP A 48 -22.08 -3.96 7.75
C ASP A 48 -22.73 -3.33 8.99
N PHE A 49 -22.67 -2.00 9.09
CA PHE A 49 -23.18 -1.29 10.28
C PHE A 49 -24.72 -1.26 10.35
N LEU A 50 -25.41 -1.30 9.21
CA LEU A 50 -26.87 -1.23 9.15
C LEU A 50 -27.49 -2.57 9.53
N THR A 51 -27.00 -3.67 8.95
CA THR A 51 -27.54 -5.01 9.21
C THR A 51 -26.91 -5.69 10.41
N ARG A 52 -25.74 -5.21 10.86
CA ARG A 52 -24.89 -5.85 11.89
C ARG A 52 -24.41 -7.25 11.50
N GLU A 53 -24.42 -7.55 10.21
CA GLU A 53 -23.91 -8.81 9.69
C GLU A 53 -22.42 -8.73 9.38
N LYS A 54 -21.70 -9.82 9.71
CA LYS A 54 -20.34 -10.04 9.25
C LYS A 54 -20.36 -11.01 8.07
N LYS A 55 -19.73 -10.64 6.97
CA LYS A 55 -19.51 -11.49 5.79
C LYS A 55 -18.02 -11.76 5.63
N SER A 56 -17.67 -13.03 5.50
CA SER A 56 -16.32 -13.48 5.21
C SER A 56 -16.21 -13.82 3.72
N VAL A 57 -15.32 -13.13 3.02
CA VAL A 57 -15.04 -13.37 1.62
C VAL A 57 -13.68 -14.06 1.54
N PRO A 58 -13.60 -15.32 1.07
CA PRO A 58 -12.32 -15.98 0.88
C PRO A 58 -11.52 -15.23 -0.21
N ALA A 59 -10.25 -14.97 0.06
CA ALA A 59 -9.36 -14.42 -0.94
C ALA A 59 -9.25 -15.41 -2.10
N VAL A 60 -9.30 -14.89 -3.33
CA VAL A 60 -9.13 -15.71 -4.54
C VAL A 60 -7.77 -16.40 -4.43
N LYS A 61 -7.76 -17.74 -4.50
CA LYS A 61 -6.49 -18.48 -4.56
C LYS A 61 -5.73 -17.98 -5.79
N SER A 62 -4.42 -17.71 -5.64
CA SER A 62 -3.55 -17.58 -6.80
C SER A 62 -3.81 -18.78 -7.71
N SER A 63 -3.80 -18.57 -9.02
CA SER A 63 -4.36 -19.47 -10.03
C SER A 63 -3.66 -20.84 -10.17
N GLY A 64 -2.97 -21.32 -9.13
CA GLY A 64 -2.29 -22.60 -9.10
C GLY A 64 -1.14 -22.68 -10.10
N ILE A 65 -0.61 -21.53 -10.52
CA ILE A 65 0.43 -21.44 -11.54
C ILE A 65 1.73 -21.99 -10.94
N ASP A 66 2.24 -23.07 -11.49
CA ASP A 66 3.53 -23.61 -11.06
C ASP A 66 4.66 -22.74 -11.63
N THR A 67 5.17 -21.82 -10.82
CA THR A 67 6.20 -20.86 -11.21
C THR A 67 7.08 -20.49 -10.02
N ALA A 68 8.37 -20.21 -10.30
CA ALA A 68 9.30 -19.67 -9.31
C ALA A 68 8.90 -18.28 -8.79
N LEU A 69 7.97 -17.59 -9.48
CA LEU A 69 7.45 -16.26 -9.10
C LEU A 69 6.26 -16.31 -8.12
N MET A 70 6.05 -17.44 -7.42
CA MET A 70 5.00 -17.57 -6.41
C MET A 70 5.37 -16.93 -5.06
N GLY A 71 6.49 -16.22 -4.99
CA GLY A 71 6.88 -15.39 -3.84
C GLY A 71 5.79 -14.38 -3.46
N HIS A 72 5.81 -13.95 -2.20
CA HIS A 72 4.90 -12.92 -1.66
C HIS A 72 3.39 -13.18 -1.87
N GLY A 73 2.98 -14.45 -1.96
CA GLY A 73 1.57 -14.82 -2.20
C GLY A 73 1.15 -14.79 -3.67
N GLY A 74 2.11 -14.80 -4.60
CA GLY A 74 1.88 -14.77 -6.05
C GLY A 74 1.84 -13.36 -6.65
N THR A 75 2.00 -12.32 -5.83
CA THR A 75 2.05 -10.92 -6.30
C THR A 75 3.18 -10.71 -7.31
N ASP A 76 4.35 -11.33 -7.11
CA ASP A 76 5.50 -11.18 -8.00
C ASP A 76 5.18 -11.66 -9.44
N PHE A 77 4.48 -12.79 -9.55
CA PHE A 77 3.99 -13.29 -10.85
C PHE A 77 3.04 -12.30 -11.52
N TYR A 78 2.00 -11.84 -10.83
CA TYR A 78 0.99 -10.96 -11.44
C TYR A 78 1.56 -9.58 -11.78
N LEU A 79 2.52 -9.09 -11.00
CA LEU A 79 3.25 -7.86 -11.31
C LEU A 79 4.00 -7.99 -12.64
N MET A 80 4.77 -9.07 -12.81
CA MET A 80 5.51 -9.34 -14.05
C MET A 80 4.59 -9.62 -15.24
N ASP A 81 3.51 -10.37 -15.04
CA ASP A 81 2.49 -10.64 -16.06
C ASP A 81 1.84 -9.33 -16.56
N GLY A 82 1.47 -8.42 -15.64
CA GLY A 82 0.94 -7.09 -15.99
C GLY A 82 1.95 -6.26 -16.80
N PHE A 83 3.21 -6.23 -16.36
CA PHE A 83 4.28 -5.51 -17.06
C PHE A 83 4.52 -6.06 -18.48
N ILE A 84 4.64 -7.38 -18.64
CA ILE A 84 4.86 -8.01 -19.95
C ILE A 84 3.66 -7.75 -20.88
N LYS A 85 2.43 -7.79 -20.36
CA LYS A 85 1.23 -7.44 -21.13
C LYS A 85 1.24 -6.00 -21.60
N ALA A 86 1.64 -5.06 -20.74
CA ALA A 86 1.77 -3.65 -21.10
C ALA A 86 2.78 -3.45 -22.24
N VAL A 87 3.97 -4.04 -22.12
CA VAL A 87 5.03 -3.94 -23.13
C VAL A 87 4.63 -4.60 -24.44
N SER A 88 4.12 -5.84 -24.41
CA SER A 88 3.75 -6.59 -25.61
C SER A 88 2.63 -5.95 -26.42
N LYS A 89 1.72 -5.22 -25.76
CA LYS A 89 0.62 -4.49 -26.39
C LYS A 89 0.96 -3.02 -26.68
N ASN A 90 2.14 -2.56 -26.25
CA ASN A 90 2.50 -1.15 -26.24
C ASN A 90 1.41 -0.27 -25.59
N ASP A 91 0.87 -0.75 -24.47
CA ASP A 91 -0.24 -0.14 -23.75
C ASP A 91 0.15 0.10 -22.28
N PRO A 92 0.59 1.32 -21.92
CA PRO A 92 1.01 1.63 -20.55
C PRO A 92 -0.14 1.65 -19.56
N THR A 93 -1.41 1.71 -20.00
CA THR A 93 -2.58 1.74 -19.10
C THR A 93 -2.78 0.42 -18.35
N LEU A 94 -2.10 -0.65 -18.78
CA LEU A 94 -2.10 -1.95 -18.12
C LEU A 94 -1.19 -2.00 -16.88
N VAL A 95 -0.36 -0.98 -16.66
CA VAL A 95 0.42 -0.80 -15.42
C VAL A 95 -0.35 0.14 -14.49
N LEU A 96 -0.90 -0.41 -13.39
CA LEU A 96 -1.76 0.35 -12.47
C LEU A 96 -1.02 1.40 -11.63
N THR A 97 0.26 1.16 -11.34
CA THR A 97 1.11 2.04 -10.53
C THR A 97 2.44 2.23 -11.22
N GLY A 98 2.71 3.45 -11.68
CA GLY A 98 3.92 3.80 -12.42
C GLY A 98 5.06 4.28 -11.53
N VAL A 99 6.02 4.93 -12.18
CA VAL A 99 7.20 5.52 -11.52
C VAL A 99 6.79 6.68 -10.61
N GLU A 100 5.77 7.46 -11.00
CA GLU A 100 5.31 8.61 -10.23
C GLU A 100 4.68 8.21 -8.89
N GLU A 101 3.81 7.20 -8.88
CA GLU A 101 3.23 6.64 -7.64
C GLU A 101 4.32 6.05 -6.74
N SER A 102 5.29 5.36 -7.36
CA SER A 102 6.44 4.80 -6.64
C SER A 102 7.28 5.89 -5.99
N LEU A 103 7.57 6.98 -6.70
CA LEU A 103 8.29 8.14 -6.18
C LEU A 103 7.54 8.78 -5.00
N LYS A 104 6.24 9.07 -5.17
CA LYS A 104 5.37 9.62 -4.11
C LYS A 104 5.41 8.78 -2.84
N SER A 105 5.36 7.45 -2.96
CA SER A 105 5.42 6.55 -1.80
C SER A 105 6.75 6.61 -1.03
N HIS A 106 7.89 6.80 -1.72
CA HIS A 106 9.19 6.95 -1.07
C HIS A 106 9.32 8.30 -0.36
N LEU A 107 8.81 9.36 -0.99
CA LEU A 107 8.82 10.71 -0.43
C LEU A 107 8.02 10.80 0.87
N LEU A 108 6.90 10.05 0.94
CA LEU A 108 6.13 9.90 2.18
C LEU A 108 6.98 9.35 3.34
N VAL A 109 7.91 8.42 3.07
CA VAL A 109 8.82 7.86 4.08
C VAL A 109 9.81 8.91 4.58
N PHE A 110 10.37 9.73 3.70
CA PHE A 110 11.26 10.81 4.12
C PHE A 110 10.53 11.87 4.95
N ALA A 111 9.31 12.25 4.56
CA ALA A 111 8.48 13.15 5.35
C ALA A 111 8.16 12.56 6.74
N ALA A 112 7.89 11.26 6.82
CA ALA A 112 7.66 10.57 8.09
C ALA A 112 8.93 10.55 8.97
N GLU A 113 10.12 10.37 8.39
CA GLU A 113 11.38 10.43 9.13
C GLU A 113 11.70 11.84 9.64
N THR A 114 11.44 12.87 8.84
CA THR A 114 11.53 14.27 9.27
C THR A 114 10.57 14.55 10.43
N ALA A 115 9.30 14.12 10.31
CA ALA A 115 8.31 14.25 11.38
C ALA A 115 8.76 13.56 12.68
N ARG A 116 9.37 12.37 12.58
CA ARG A 116 9.90 11.62 13.73
C ARG A 116 11.08 12.34 14.39
N ARG A 117 12.00 12.90 13.61
CA ARG A 117 13.19 13.60 14.13
C ARG A 117 12.86 14.94 14.77
N GLU A 118 11.96 15.69 14.15
CA GLU A 118 11.61 17.06 14.56
C GLU A 118 10.40 17.10 15.52
N ASN A 119 9.76 15.95 15.75
CA ASN A 119 8.58 15.81 16.61
C ASN A 119 7.45 16.79 16.24
N ARG A 120 7.12 16.85 14.96
CA ARG A 120 6.06 17.73 14.43
C ARG A 120 5.32 17.12 13.24
N VAL A 121 4.20 17.74 12.89
CA VAL A 121 3.50 17.45 11.63
C VAL A 121 4.28 18.04 10.45
N VAL A 122 4.41 17.25 9.38
CA VAL A 122 5.02 17.66 8.10
C VAL A 122 3.93 17.67 7.04
N THR A 123 3.65 18.85 6.49
CA THR A 123 2.79 19.00 5.31
C THR A 123 3.59 18.65 4.08
N ILE A 124 3.11 17.68 3.31
CA ILE A 124 3.69 17.34 2.00
C ILE A 124 3.01 18.25 1.00
N GLN A 125 3.72 19.26 0.50
CA GLN A 125 3.17 20.11 -0.56
C GLN A 125 3.12 19.32 -1.87
N SER A 126 2.08 19.56 -2.66
CA SER A 126 1.94 19.05 -4.03
C SER A 126 2.88 19.74 -5.04
N ASP A 127 3.71 20.67 -4.57
CA ASP A 127 4.69 21.38 -5.39
C ASP A 127 5.90 20.47 -5.70
N PRO A 128 6.25 20.22 -6.98
CA PRO A 128 7.46 19.49 -7.35
C PRO A 128 8.77 20.12 -6.79
N GLN A 129 8.77 21.39 -6.39
CA GLN A 129 9.92 22.02 -5.70
C GLN A 129 10.14 21.53 -4.27
N PHE A 130 9.18 20.86 -3.63
CA PHE A 130 9.43 20.20 -2.34
C PHE A 130 10.47 19.07 -2.44
N PHE A 131 10.81 18.66 -3.67
CA PHE A 131 11.75 17.57 -3.98
C PHE A 131 13.08 18.04 -4.60
N THR A 132 13.35 19.35 -4.67
CA THR A 132 14.74 19.80 -4.77
C THR A 132 15.41 19.51 -3.44
N ILE A 133 16.03 18.33 -3.35
CA ILE A 133 17.03 18.05 -2.33
C ILE A 133 18.15 19.06 -2.58
N ASP A 134 18.30 20.04 -1.69
CA ASP A 134 19.53 20.81 -1.60
C ASP A 134 20.64 19.84 -1.21
N LEU A 135 21.24 19.21 -2.22
CA LEU A 135 22.46 18.45 -2.05
C LEU A 135 23.53 19.47 -1.66
N PRO A 136 24.18 19.31 -0.49
CA PRO A 136 25.29 20.19 -0.15
C PRO A 136 26.34 20.06 -1.27
N GLU A 137 26.82 21.20 -1.77
CA GLU A 137 27.98 21.22 -2.66
C GLU A 137 29.11 20.45 -1.98
N VAL A 138 29.55 19.38 -2.64
CA VAL A 138 30.74 18.66 -2.24
C VAL A 138 31.93 19.61 -2.43
N GLN A 139 32.49 20.10 -1.32
CA GLN A 139 33.77 20.81 -1.31
C GLN A 139 34.92 19.90 -1.74
#